data_AF-A0A1V9KJ04-F1
#
_entry.id   AF-A0A1V9KJ04-F1
#
_cell.length_a   1.000
_cell.length_b   1.000
_cell.length_c   1.000
_cell.angle_alpha   90.00
_cell.angle_beta   90.00
_cell.angle_gamma   90.00
#
_symmetry.space_group_name_H-M   'P 1'
#
loop_
_entity.id
_entity.type
_entity.pdbx_description
1 polymer ?
#
loop_
_entity_poly.entity_id
_entity_poly.type
_entity_poly.pdbx_seq_one_letter_code
_entity_poly.pdbx_strand_id
1 'polypeptide(L)'
;MVWIPQIADLVDRIGAADLADALRDPASATVPVALDDPEAGRISGVAVLAAWLEVQDTWRAEHKVDIEEVATTIGARRAVGEWIVHLEGPDGERAGVPVAVAVDPASKLPVRIHHSRRPLLGRHVVRRPMLEPDPAVHASDVVGAYTAALDAGDTAAVVAAFGPDGTFRGPSEETYRHAGPEELTELYDALFAAGGGIPLKLCTVTEDGTRSAFEYICDRWGDADLPPQPGLAVCTRGGDGLILSARMYDDVEGPVE
;
A
#
# COMPACT_ATOMS: atom_id res chain seq x y z
N MET A 1 1.18 15.50 -0.32
CA MET A 1 0.51 15.03 0.91
C MET A 1 -0.78 14.38 0.49
N VAL A 2 -1.21 13.27 1.07
CA VAL A 2 -2.38 12.56 0.54
C VAL A 2 -3.30 12.05 1.65
N TRP A 3 -4.07 12.96 2.25
CA TRP A 3 -5.17 12.56 3.13
C TRP A 3 -6.44 12.21 2.37
N ILE A 4 -7.10 11.15 2.82
CA ILE A 4 -8.34 10.63 2.26
C ILE A 4 -9.40 10.69 3.37
N PRO A 5 -10.34 11.65 3.33
CA PRO A 5 -11.39 11.75 4.34
C PRO A 5 -12.20 10.46 4.54
N GLN A 6 -12.33 9.65 3.47
CA GLN A 6 -13.00 8.35 3.47
C GLN A 6 -12.30 7.29 4.35
N ILE A 7 -11.10 7.57 4.90
CA ILE A 7 -10.46 6.70 5.90
C ILE A 7 -11.34 6.58 7.14
N ALA A 8 -12.04 7.65 7.57
CA ALA A 8 -12.95 7.55 8.70
C ALA A 8 -14.11 6.57 8.44
N ASP A 9 -14.61 6.54 7.20
CA ASP A 9 -15.68 5.61 6.80
C ASP A 9 -15.16 4.16 6.75
N LEU A 10 -13.90 3.96 6.33
CA LEU A 10 -13.23 2.66 6.42
C LEU A 10 -13.13 2.17 7.87
N VAL A 11 -12.79 3.08 8.80
CA VAL A 11 -12.67 2.78 10.24
C VAL A 11 -14.04 2.42 10.84
N ASP A 12 -15.10 3.11 10.45
CA ASP A 12 -16.47 2.78 10.85
C ASP A 12 -16.89 1.38 10.41
N ARG A 13 -16.51 0.96 9.19
CA ARG A 13 -16.85 -0.36 8.64
C ARG A 13 -16.28 -1.52 9.44
N ILE A 14 -15.24 -1.29 10.25
CA ILE A 14 -14.69 -2.29 11.18
C ILE A 14 -15.12 -2.08 12.63
N GLY A 15 -16.10 -1.21 12.88
CA GLY A 15 -16.72 -1.00 14.19
C GLY A 15 -15.88 -0.18 15.18
N ALA A 16 -14.92 0.61 14.69
CA ALA A 16 -14.06 1.45 15.52
C ALA A 16 -14.52 2.92 15.53
N ALA A 17 -15.80 3.14 15.88
CA ALA A 17 -16.45 4.45 15.81
C ALA A 17 -15.69 5.56 16.56
N ASP A 18 -15.17 5.28 17.76
CA ASP A 18 -14.40 6.27 18.53
C ASP A 18 -13.16 6.77 17.76
N LEU A 19 -12.51 5.90 16.98
CA LEU A 19 -11.38 6.28 16.14
C LEU A 19 -11.84 7.04 14.90
N ALA A 20 -12.95 6.62 14.27
CA ALA A 20 -13.50 7.31 13.11
C ALA A 20 -13.93 8.75 13.46
N ASP A 21 -14.62 8.91 14.58
CA ASP A 21 -15.03 10.22 15.11
C ASP A 21 -13.81 11.09 15.42
N ALA A 22 -12.77 10.51 16.04
CA ALA A 22 -11.53 11.21 16.30
C ALA A 22 -10.76 11.63 15.03
N LEU A 23 -10.91 10.92 13.91
CA LEU A 23 -10.35 11.31 12.61
C LEU A 23 -11.16 12.40 11.91
N ARG A 24 -12.48 12.48 12.16
CA ARG A 24 -13.36 13.53 11.63
C ARG A 24 -13.28 14.82 12.43
N ASP A 25 -13.25 14.69 13.75
CA ASP A 25 -13.13 15.78 14.71
C ASP A 25 -12.13 15.39 15.80
N PRO A 26 -10.83 15.69 15.60
CA PRO A 26 -9.80 15.38 16.60
C PRO A 26 -10.09 15.98 17.97
N ALA A 27 -10.78 17.13 18.06
CA ALA A 27 -11.08 17.77 19.34
C ALA A 27 -12.06 16.94 20.19
N SER A 28 -12.85 16.07 19.55
CA SER A 28 -13.78 15.14 20.20
C SER A 28 -13.14 13.81 20.63
N ALA A 29 -11.87 13.58 20.29
CA ALA A 29 -11.23 12.28 20.44
C ALA A 29 -11.24 11.76 21.89
N THR A 30 -11.84 10.58 22.08
CA THR A 30 -11.86 9.83 23.35
C THR A 30 -10.80 8.73 23.41
N VAL A 31 -10.16 8.44 22.27
CA VAL A 31 -9.12 7.43 22.09
C VAL A 31 -7.81 8.06 21.61
N PRO A 32 -6.65 7.43 21.84
CA PRO A 32 -5.41 7.87 21.25
C PRO A 32 -5.49 7.90 19.71
N VAL A 33 -5.20 9.06 19.13
CA VAL A 33 -5.07 9.23 17.68
C VAL A 33 -3.61 9.17 17.28
N ALA A 34 -3.30 8.25 16.36
CA ALA A 34 -2.00 8.20 15.69
C ALA A 34 -2.15 7.67 14.27
N LEU A 35 -1.44 8.30 13.35
CA LEU A 35 -1.33 7.84 11.97
C LEU A 35 0.08 8.06 11.42
N ASP A 36 0.43 7.38 10.35
CA ASP A 36 1.66 7.63 9.61
C ASP A 36 1.35 7.94 8.15
N ASP A 37 1.89 9.06 7.69
CA ASP A 37 1.77 9.57 6.34
C ASP A 37 3.15 9.56 5.65
N PRO A 38 3.27 9.12 4.38
CA PRO A 38 4.56 9.06 3.69
C PRO A 38 5.33 10.39 3.61
N GLU A 39 4.65 11.53 3.74
CA GLU A 39 5.26 12.86 3.69
C GLU A 39 5.51 13.45 5.09
N ALA A 40 4.50 13.42 5.97
CA ALA A 40 4.58 13.99 7.31
C ALA A 40 5.19 13.05 8.35
N GLY A 41 5.32 11.76 8.04
CA GLY A 41 5.72 10.73 8.98
C GLY A 41 4.65 10.51 10.06
N ARG A 42 5.10 10.19 11.28
CA ARG A 42 4.21 9.90 12.39
C ARG A 42 3.52 11.15 12.94
N ILE A 43 2.20 11.15 12.85
CA ILE A 43 1.29 12.13 13.46
C ILE A 43 0.67 11.49 14.69
N SER A 44 0.82 12.12 15.85
CA SER A 44 0.35 11.54 17.11
C SER A 44 -0.18 12.63 18.04
N GLY A 45 -1.37 12.39 18.58
CA GLY A 45 -2.05 13.31 19.48
C GLY A 45 -2.97 14.30 18.78
N VAL A 46 -4.01 14.71 19.50
CA VAL A 46 -5.15 15.49 18.98
C VAL A 46 -4.72 16.79 18.31
N ALA A 47 -3.89 17.61 18.97
CA ALA A 47 -3.50 18.90 18.45
C ALA A 47 -2.66 18.80 17.16
N VAL A 48 -1.80 17.77 17.06
CA VAL A 48 -0.97 17.54 15.88
C VAL A 48 -1.83 17.03 14.72
N LEU A 49 -2.76 16.11 14.99
CA LEU A 49 -3.71 15.64 13.99
C LEU A 49 -4.58 16.78 13.44
N ALA A 50 -5.13 17.62 14.31
CA ALA A 50 -5.96 18.76 13.91
C ALA A 50 -5.20 19.72 12.99
N ALA A 51 -4.00 20.16 13.41
CA ALA A 51 -3.17 21.04 12.60
C ALA A 51 -2.77 20.42 11.26
N TRP A 52 -2.49 19.11 11.24
CA TRP A 52 -2.18 18.40 10.01
C TRP A 52 -3.39 18.34 9.08
N LEU A 53 -4.58 18.01 9.57
CA LEU A 53 -5.81 17.97 8.76
C LEU A 53 -6.15 19.33 8.14
N GLU A 54 -5.95 20.44 8.85
CA GLU A 54 -6.11 21.79 8.28
C GLU A 54 -5.18 22.05 7.09
N VAL A 55 -3.93 21.60 7.19
CA VAL A 55 -2.96 21.66 6.08
C VAL A 55 -3.41 20.78 4.91
N GLN A 56 -3.94 19.59 5.20
CA GLN A 56 -4.46 18.69 4.17
C GLN A 56 -5.66 19.31 3.43
N ASP A 57 -6.59 19.95 4.15
CA ASP A 57 -7.77 20.56 3.56
C ASP A 57 -7.40 21.70 2.61
N THR A 58 -6.44 22.54 3.04
CA THR A 58 -5.89 23.62 2.21
C THR A 58 -5.23 23.06 0.95
N TRP A 59 -4.34 22.07 1.11
CA TRP A 59 -3.65 21.45 -0.02
C TRP A 59 -4.62 20.81 -1.02
N ARG A 60 -5.64 20.09 -0.55
CA ARG A 60 -6.64 19.46 -1.44
C ARG A 60 -7.45 20.49 -2.23
N ALA A 61 -7.80 21.60 -1.58
CA ALA A 61 -8.52 22.70 -2.25
C ALA A 61 -7.66 23.36 -3.33
N GLU A 62 -6.36 23.58 -3.05
CA GLU A 62 -5.41 24.16 -4.02
C GLU A 62 -5.17 23.25 -5.23
N HIS A 63 -5.09 21.94 -5.01
CA HIS A 63 -4.77 20.95 -6.06
C HIS A 63 -6.02 20.32 -6.71
N LYS A 64 -7.23 20.81 -6.37
CA LYS A 64 -8.53 20.34 -6.88
C LYS A 64 -8.66 18.81 -6.87
N VAL A 65 -8.29 18.22 -5.74
CA VAL A 65 -8.16 16.77 -5.60
C VAL A 65 -9.49 16.06 -5.85
N ASP A 66 -9.47 15.04 -6.70
CA ASP A 66 -10.56 14.09 -6.87
C ASP A 66 -10.12 12.70 -6.39
N ILE A 67 -10.97 12.01 -5.63
CA ILE A 67 -10.63 10.75 -4.96
C ILE A 67 -11.56 9.66 -5.45
N GLU A 68 -10.97 8.65 -6.07
CA GLU A 68 -11.66 7.47 -6.57
C GLU A 68 -11.39 6.29 -5.64
N GLU A 69 -12.44 5.62 -5.15
CA GLU A 69 -12.28 4.36 -4.42
C GLU A 69 -12.02 3.21 -5.41
N VAL A 70 -10.94 2.47 -5.21
CA VAL A 70 -10.56 1.30 -6.01
C VAL A 70 -11.17 0.03 -5.40
N ALA A 71 -10.90 -0.19 -4.12
CA ALA A 71 -11.35 -1.38 -3.42
C ALA A 71 -11.21 -1.24 -1.91
N THR A 72 -11.92 -2.10 -1.19
CA THR A 72 -11.74 -2.27 0.25
C THR A 72 -11.61 -3.75 0.58
N THR A 73 -10.61 -4.11 1.39
CA THR A 73 -10.42 -5.45 1.97
C THR A 73 -10.76 -5.39 3.45
N ILE A 74 -11.80 -6.11 3.90
CA ILE A 74 -12.24 -6.13 5.30
C ILE A 74 -11.94 -7.51 5.91
N GLY A 75 -10.97 -7.55 6.82
CA GLY A 75 -10.73 -8.72 7.67
C GLY A 75 -11.50 -8.62 8.99
N ALA A 76 -11.25 -9.55 9.90
CA ALA A 76 -11.99 -9.66 11.16
C ALA A 76 -11.82 -8.45 12.11
N ARG A 77 -10.64 -7.80 12.10
CA ARG A 77 -10.30 -6.69 13.01
C ARG A 77 -9.53 -5.56 12.34
N ARG A 78 -9.29 -5.70 11.04
CA ARG A 78 -8.42 -4.84 10.24
C ARG A 78 -9.06 -4.62 8.90
N ALA A 79 -8.81 -3.47 8.31
CA ALA A 79 -9.21 -3.21 6.94
C ALA A 79 -8.09 -2.52 6.16
N VAL A 80 -8.13 -2.68 4.85
CA VAL A 80 -7.29 -1.95 3.91
C VAL A 80 -8.19 -1.32 2.86
N GLY A 81 -8.15 0.00 2.73
CA GLY A 81 -8.79 0.71 1.64
C GLY A 81 -7.77 1.10 0.58
N GLU A 82 -8.18 1.09 -0.68
CA GLU A 82 -7.39 1.45 -1.85
C GLU A 82 -8.12 2.58 -2.59
N TRP A 83 -7.39 3.64 -2.92
CA TRP A 83 -7.91 4.79 -3.67
C TRP A 83 -6.92 5.24 -4.74
N ILE A 84 -7.41 5.96 -5.75
CA ILE A 84 -6.61 6.81 -6.62
C ILE A 84 -6.90 8.25 -6.25
N VAL A 85 -5.85 9.01 -5.93
CA VAL A 85 -5.94 10.44 -5.69
C VAL A 85 -5.47 11.16 -6.94
N HIS A 86 -6.41 11.77 -7.63
CA HIS A 86 -6.20 12.49 -8.88
C HIS A 86 -5.84 13.94 -8.60
N LEU A 87 -4.72 14.38 -9.17
CA LEU A 87 -4.16 15.72 -9.02
C LEU A 87 -4.18 16.45 -10.36
N GLU A 88 -4.64 17.70 -10.37
CA GLU A 88 -4.53 18.58 -11.55
C GLU A 88 -3.14 19.25 -11.54
N GLY A 89 -2.33 18.92 -12.54
CA GLY A 89 -1.02 19.54 -12.77
C GLY A 89 -1.15 20.98 -13.31
N PRO A 90 -0.03 21.73 -13.34
CA PRO A 90 -0.02 23.13 -13.77
C PRO A 90 -0.57 23.36 -15.18
N ASP A 91 -0.42 22.36 -16.06
CA ASP A 91 -0.85 22.40 -17.46
C ASP A 91 -2.20 21.71 -17.70
N GLY A 92 -2.93 21.35 -16.64
CA GLY A 92 -4.22 20.65 -16.70
C GLY A 92 -4.11 19.15 -16.95
N GLU A 93 -2.90 18.60 -16.97
CA GLU A 93 -2.66 17.16 -16.95
C GLU A 93 -3.13 16.56 -15.62
N ARG A 94 -3.75 15.38 -15.67
CA ARG A 94 -4.28 14.70 -14.47
C ARG A 94 -3.38 13.52 -14.13
N ALA A 95 -2.72 13.58 -12.98
CA ALA A 95 -1.89 12.51 -12.47
C ALA A 95 -2.67 11.73 -11.38
N GLY A 96 -2.76 10.41 -11.52
CA GLY A 96 -3.37 9.53 -10.52
C GLY A 96 -2.30 8.96 -9.59
N VAL A 97 -2.42 9.21 -8.29
CA VAL A 97 -1.54 8.64 -7.26
C VAL A 97 -2.27 7.48 -6.57
N PRO A 98 -1.82 6.23 -6.75
CA PRO A 98 -2.38 5.10 -6.01
C PRO A 98 -2.03 5.19 -4.52
N VAL A 99 -3.04 5.09 -3.67
CA VAL A 99 -2.90 5.12 -2.21
C VAL A 99 -3.58 3.91 -1.60
N ALA A 100 -2.92 3.28 -0.64
CA ALA A 100 -3.54 2.30 0.24
C ALA A 100 -3.40 2.73 1.69
N VAL A 101 -4.43 2.43 2.48
CA VAL A 101 -4.45 2.74 3.91
C VAL A 101 -4.79 1.49 4.69
N ALA A 102 -3.88 1.07 5.56
CA ALA A 102 -4.13 0.00 6.51
C ALA A 102 -4.68 0.57 7.82
N VAL A 103 -5.80 0.00 8.27
CA VAL A 103 -6.46 0.35 9.53
C VAL A 103 -6.43 -0.87 10.46
N ASP A 104 -5.86 -0.67 11.65
CA ASP A 104 -5.78 -1.66 12.72
C ASP A 104 -5.94 -0.97 14.09
N PRO A 105 -7.16 -0.92 14.65
CA PRO A 105 -7.41 -0.26 15.93
C PRO A 105 -6.65 -0.86 17.13
N ALA A 106 -6.14 -2.10 17.01
CA ALA A 106 -5.34 -2.72 18.05
C ALA A 106 -3.87 -2.26 18.03
N SER A 107 -3.43 -1.61 16.95
CA SER A 107 -2.07 -1.08 16.80
C SER A 107 -1.89 0.26 17.53
N LYS A 108 -0.65 0.53 17.95
CA LYS A 108 -0.24 1.86 18.46
C LYS A 108 -0.17 2.93 17.37
N LEU A 109 -0.25 2.51 16.11
CA LEU A 109 -0.27 3.34 14.92
C LEU A 109 -1.45 2.89 14.06
N PRO A 110 -2.70 3.16 14.48
CA PRO A 110 -3.88 2.48 13.95
C PRO A 110 -4.19 2.80 12.49
N VAL A 111 -3.68 3.90 11.94
CA VAL A 111 -3.84 4.26 10.52
C VAL A 111 -2.45 4.41 9.89
N ARG A 112 -2.20 3.69 8.79
CA ARG A 112 -0.91 3.71 8.08
C ARG A 112 -1.16 3.91 6.60
N ILE A 113 -0.69 5.04 6.07
CA ILE A 113 -0.87 5.44 4.67
C ILE A 113 0.36 4.99 3.88
N HIS A 114 0.11 4.43 2.70
CA HIS A 114 1.11 3.91 1.78
C HIS A 114 0.84 4.43 0.37
N HIS A 115 1.82 5.09 -0.23
CA HIS A 115 1.86 5.48 -1.65
C HIS A 115 3.30 5.80 -2.04
N SER A 116 3.62 5.70 -3.33
CA SER A 116 4.92 6.18 -3.84
C SER A 116 4.99 7.70 -3.79
N ARG A 117 6.19 8.24 -3.57
CA ARG A 117 6.45 9.67 -3.70
C ARG A 117 7.10 10.00 -5.04
N ARG A 118 7.50 9.00 -5.83
CA ARG A 118 8.08 9.18 -7.17
C ARG A 118 7.18 10.01 -8.10
N PRO A 119 5.85 9.78 -8.19
CA PRO A 119 4.98 10.60 -9.05
C PRO A 119 4.91 12.08 -8.63
N LEU A 120 5.15 12.36 -7.35
CA LEU A 120 5.07 13.70 -6.78
C LEU A 120 6.40 14.44 -6.79
N LEU A 121 7.51 13.71 -6.63
CA LEU A 121 8.85 14.28 -6.41
C LEU A 121 9.89 13.91 -7.47
N GLY A 122 9.53 13.05 -8.43
CA GLY A 122 10.43 12.47 -9.42
C GLY A 122 11.46 11.49 -8.84
N ARG A 123 11.37 11.12 -7.56
CA ARG A 123 12.30 10.20 -6.88
C ARG A 123 11.64 9.48 -5.72
N HIS A 124 12.23 8.35 -5.32
CA HIS A 124 11.90 7.65 -4.09
C HIS A 124 12.37 8.43 -2.85
N VAL A 125 11.67 8.22 -1.73
CA VAL A 125 12.07 8.70 -0.41
C VAL A 125 11.99 7.55 0.58
N VAL A 126 13.14 6.95 0.86
CA VAL A 126 13.28 5.89 1.86
C VAL A 126 12.81 6.38 3.24
N ARG A 127 11.81 5.69 3.80
CA ARG A 127 11.31 5.92 5.16
C ARG A 127 11.51 4.71 6.06
N ARG A 128 11.57 4.94 7.37
CA ARG A 128 11.67 3.86 8.35
C ARG A 128 10.40 3.02 8.35
N PRO A 129 10.50 1.70 8.64
CA PRO A 129 9.34 0.86 8.83
C PRO A 129 8.41 1.37 9.94
N MET A 130 7.11 1.27 9.69
CA MET A 130 6.05 1.65 10.64
C MET A 130 5.74 0.54 11.66
N LEU A 131 6.06 -0.70 11.29
CA LEU A 131 5.82 -1.92 12.04
C LEU A 131 7.08 -2.79 12.01
N GLU A 132 7.19 -3.70 12.97
CA GLU A 132 8.17 -4.78 12.94
C GLU A 132 7.62 -5.96 12.12
N PRO A 133 8.48 -6.76 11.44
CA PRO A 133 8.07 -8.01 10.86
C PRO A 133 7.52 -8.97 11.92
N ASP A 134 6.50 -9.75 11.56
CA ASP A 134 5.98 -10.81 12.41
C ASP A 134 6.24 -12.17 11.73
N PRO A 135 7.17 -13.00 12.26
CA PRO A 135 7.48 -14.30 11.69
C PRO A 135 6.31 -15.29 11.67
N ALA A 136 5.23 -15.03 12.42
CA ALA A 136 4.02 -15.86 12.40
C ALA A 136 3.03 -15.44 11.30
N VAL A 137 3.27 -14.29 10.65
CA VAL A 137 2.41 -13.76 9.59
C VAL A 137 2.86 -14.29 8.24
N HIS A 138 1.95 -14.98 7.57
CA HIS A 138 2.14 -15.49 6.21
C HIS A 138 0.87 -15.22 5.40
N ALA A 139 1.03 -14.86 4.13
CA ALA A 139 -0.09 -14.88 3.20
C ALA A 139 -0.54 -16.33 2.95
N SER A 140 -1.85 -16.54 2.82
CA SER A 140 -2.40 -17.86 2.53
C SER A 140 -2.39 -18.16 1.03
N ASP A 141 -2.74 -19.39 0.65
CA ASP A 141 -3.07 -19.81 -0.73
C ASP A 141 -2.04 -19.47 -1.83
N VAL A 142 -2.53 -19.09 -3.03
CA VAL A 142 -1.73 -18.65 -4.17
C VAL A 142 -0.92 -17.39 -3.86
N VAL A 143 -1.38 -16.53 -2.93
CA VAL A 143 -0.62 -15.33 -2.53
C VAL A 143 0.60 -15.72 -1.70
N GLY A 144 0.48 -16.73 -0.84
CA GLY A 144 1.62 -17.35 -0.16
C GLY A 144 2.64 -17.90 -1.15
N ALA A 145 2.17 -18.66 -2.16
CA ALA A 145 3.03 -19.17 -3.23
C ALA A 145 3.73 -18.04 -4.02
N TYR A 146 3.00 -16.97 -4.36
CA TYR A 146 3.54 -15.77 -5.00
C TYR A 146 4.65 -15.13 -4.16
N THR A 147 4.42 -14.91 -2.87
CA THR A 147 5.45 -14.31 -1.98
C THR A 147 6.68 -15.20 -1.82
N ALA A 148 6.51 -16.52 -1.80
CA ALA A 148 7.63 -17.46 -1.75
C ALA A 148 8.42 -17.46 -3.07
N ALA A 149 7.75 -17.34 -4.21
CA ALA A 149 8.39 -17.24 -5.52
C ALA A 149 9.15 -15.91 -5.68
N LEU A 150 8.62 -14.80 -5.13
CA LEU A 150 9.34 -13.53 -5.03
C LEU A 150 10.65 -13.69 -4.25
N ASP A 151 10.59 -14.28 -3.05
CA ASP A 151 11.80 -14.51 -2.21
C ASP A 151 12.85 -15.36 -2.94
N ALA A 152 12.40 -16.38 -3.67
CA ALA A 152 13.27 -17.28 -4.43
C ALA A 152 13.85 -16.64 -5.72
N GLY A 153 13.26 -15.56 -6.23
CA GLY A 153 13.61 -15.01 -7.55
C GLY A 153 13.18 -15.93 -8.70
N ASP A 154 12.06 -16.64 -8.53
CA ASP A 154 11.56 -17.62 -9.51
C ASP A 154 10.48 -16.99 -10.39
N THR A 155 10.88 -16.42 -11.53
CA THR A 155 9.95 -15.79 -12.49
C THR A 155 8.84 -16.75 -12.92
N ALA A 156 9.16 -18.01 -13.21
CA ALA A 156 8.18 -18.96 -13.71
C ALA A 156 7.12 -19.28 -12.65
N ALA A 157 7.53 -19.45 -11.38
CA ALA A 157 6.60 -19.67 -10.28
C ALA A 157 5.79 -18.41 -9.96
N VAL A 158 6.38 -17.22 -10.06
CA VAL A 158 5.64 -15.95 -9.92
C VAL A 158 4.54 -15.86 -10.98
N VAL A 159 4.88 -16.02 -12.26
CA VAL A 159 3.92 -15.92 -13.37
C VAL A 159 2.85 -17.00 -13.28
N ALA A 160 3.20 -18.22 -12.84
CA ALA A 160 2.23 -19.30 -12.63
C ALA A 160 1.22 -19.03 -11.50
N ALA A 161 1.51 -18.09 -10.59
CA ALA A 161 0.55 -17.65 -9.57
C ALA A 161 -0.56 -16.75 -10.13
N PHE A 162 -0.35 -16.16 -11.31
CA PHE A 162 -1.34 -15.30 -11.98
C PHE A 162 -2.25 -16.11 -12.90
N GLY A 163 -3.50 -15.67 -13.01
CA GLY A 163 -4.40 -16.14 -14.07
C GLY A 163 -3.95 -15.66 -15.44
N PRO A 164 -4.52 -16.18 -16.54
CA PRO A 164 -4.15 -15.81 -17.92
C PRO A 164 -4.26 -14.30 -18.21
N ASP A 165 -5.23 -13.64 -17.59
CA ASP A 165 -5.47 -12.18 -17.69
C ASP A 165 -4.98 -11.44 -16.43
N GLY A 166 -4.14 -12.09 -15.63
CA GLY A 166 -3.61 -11.55 -14.39
C GLY A 166 -2.74 -10.32 -14.64
N THR A 167 -2.80 -9.33 -13.74
CA THR A 167 -2.07 -8.08 -13.93
C THR A 167 -1.29 -7.65 -12.70
N PHE A 168 -0.12 -7.07 -12.92
CA PHE A 168 0.66 -6.38 -11.90
C PHE A 168 0.58 -4.86 -12.13
N ARG A 169 0.37 -4.08 -11.08
CA ARG A 169 0.52 -2.62 -11.09
C ARG A 169 1.57 -2.22 -10.06
N GLY A 170 2.60 -1.53 -10.53
CA GLY A 170 3.64 -0.95 -9.69
C GLY A 170 3.10 0.19 -8.80
N PRO A 171 3.99 0.81 -7.99
CA PRO A 171 3.59 1.79 -6.99
C PRO A 171 3.47 3.24 -7.51
N SER A 172 4.04 3.53 -8.68
CA SER A 172 4.16 4.91 -9.19
C SER A 172 2.91 5.38 -9.93
N GLU A 173 2.44 4.68 -10.96
CA GLU A 173 1.36 5.20 -11.82
C GLU A 173 0.34 4.11 -12.14
N GLU A 174 -0.91 4.53 -12.36
CA GLU A 174 -1.98 3.64 -12.82
C GLU A 174 -1.66 3.03 -14.20
N THR A 175 -1.01 3.80 -15.06
CA THR A 175 -0.58 3.42 -16.40
C THR A 175 0.53 2.37 -16.40
N TYR A 176 1.28 2.23 -15.30
CA TYR A 176 2.35 1.25 -15.16
C TYR A 176 1.77 -0.10 -14.74
N ARG A 177 1.13 -0.77 -15.70
CA ARG A 177 0.45 -2.05 -15.56
C ARG A 177 1.01 -3.06 -16.56
N HIS A 178 1.37 -4.24 -16.07
CA HIS A 178 1.79 -5.40 -16.87
C HIS A 178 0.69 -6.45 -16.83
N ALA A 179 0.32 -7.01 -17.97
CA ALA A 179 -0.80 -7.92 -18.12
C ALA A 179 -0.45 -9.19 -18.88
N GLY A 180 -0.90 -10.32 -18.32
CA GLY A 180 -0.73 -11.64 -18.92
C GLY A 180 0.68 -12.20 -18.80
N PRO A 181 0.88 -13.47 -19.16
CA PRO A 181 2.12 -14.19 -18.84
C PRO A 181 3.38 -13.61 -19.47
N GLU A 182 3.28 -13.08 -20.70
CA GLU A 182 4.43 -12.55 -21.44
C GLU A 182 4.97 -11.28 -20.77
N GLU A 183 4.13 -10.25 -20.58
CA GLU A 183 4.55 -8.99 -19.93
C GLU A 183 4.96 -9.19 -18.47
N LEU A 184 4.32 -10.12 -17.75
CA LEU A 184 4.72 -10.46 -16.38
C LEU A 184 6.08 -11.18 -16.36
N THR A 185 6.36 -12.06 -17.32
CA THR A 185 7.68 -12.70 -17.42
C THR A 185 8.76 -11.65 -17.65
N GLU A 186 8.56 -10.74 -18.62
CA GLU A 186 9.50 -9.66 -18.90
C GLU A 186 9.74 -8.76 -17.67
N LEU A 187 8.67 -8.40 -16.97
CA LEU A 187 8.76 -7.61 -15.74
C LEU A 187 9.59 -8.34 -14.67
N TYR A 188 9.23 -9.57 -14.31
CA TYR A 188 9.88 -10.26 -13.19
C TYR A 188 11.32 -10.68 -13.52
N ASP A 189 11.62 -11.01 -14.77
CA ASP A 189 13.02 -11.20 -15.22
C ASP A 189 13.84 -9.92 -15.03
N ALA A 190 13.27 -8.75 -15.34
CA ALA A 190 13.93 -7.47 -15.09
C ALA A 190 14.11 -7.19 -13.59
N LEU A 191 13.07 -7.44 -12.77
CA LEU A 191 13.15 -7.27 -11.32
C LEU A 191 14.19 -8.21 -10.68
N PHE A 192 14.37 -9.42 -11.21
CA PHE A 192 15.37 -10.38 -10.71
C PHE A 192 16.73 -10.29 -11.43
N ALA A 193 16.92 -9.33 -12.34
CA ALA A 193 18.16 -9.19 -13.11
C ALA A 193 19.39 -8.87 -12.24
N ALA A 194 19.18 -8.31 -11.04
CA ALA A 194 20.22 -8.10 -10.04
C ALA A 194 20.68 -9.39 -9.31
N GLY A 195 20.15 -10.55 -9.71
CA GLY A 195 20.46 -11.87 -9.17
C GLY A 195 19.74 -12.15 -7.85
N GLY A 196 19.09 -13.31 -7.69
CA GLY A 196 18.30 -13.64 -6.49
C GLY A 196 16.89 -13.04 -6.49
N GLY A 197 16.17 -13.17 -5.37
CA GLY A 197 14.78 -12.72 -5.23
C GLY A 197 14.57 -11.47 -4.38
N ILE A 198 13.30 -11.15 -4.13
CA ILE A 198 12.83 -9.99 -3.36
C ILE A 198 12.09 -10.52 -2.11
N PRO A 199 12.82 -10.84 -1.01
CA PRO A 199 12.20 -11.25 0.24
C PRO A 199 11.34 -10.13 0.83
N LEU A 200 10.03 -10.36 0.91
CA LEU A 200 9.12 -9.47 1.62
C LEU A 200 8.89 -10.00 3.04
N LYS A 201 9.41 -9.28 4.04
CA LYS A 201 9.19 -9.62 5.45
C LYS A 201 7.84 -9.09 5.89
N LEU A 202 6.85 -9.98 5.97
CA LEU A 202 5.48 -9.58 6.28
C LEU A 202 5.36 -9.08 7.73
N CYS A 203 4.71 -7.94 7.91
CA CYS A 203 4.36 -7.39 9.22
C CYS A 203 2.93 -7.77 9.59
N THR A 204 2.02 -7.71 8.61
CA THR A 204 0.59 -7.94 8.84
C THR A 204 -0.09 -8.45 7.56
N VAL A 205 -1.19 -9.19 7.71
CA VAL A 205 -2.04 -9.67 6.60
C VAL A 205 -3.51 -9.43 6.94
N THR A 206 -4.28 -8.92 5.99
CA THR A 206 -5.74 -8.72 6.06
C THR A 206 -6.36 -9.46 4.88
N GLU A 207 -7.22 -10.44 5.14
CA GLU A 207 -7.87 -11.24 4.10
C GLU A 207 -9.39 -11.17 4.24
N ASP A 208 -10.10 -11.08 3.11
CA ASP A 208 -11.56 -11.10 3.04
C ASP A 208 -12.13 -12.29 2.24
N GLY A 209 -11.25 -13.26 1.91
CA GLY A 209 -11.57 -14.43 1.08
C GLY A 209 -11.45 -14.20 -0.42
N THR A 210 -11.44 -12.94 -0.89
CA THR A 210 -11.21 -12.58 -2.30
C THR A 210 -9.93 -11.77 -2.50
N ARG A 211 -9.52 -11.02 -1.48
CA ARG A 211 -8.33 -10.18 -1.46
C ARG A 211 -7.48 -10.51 -0.24
N SER A 212 -6.17 -10.37 -0.42
CA SER A 212 -5.19 -10.33 0.67
C SER A 212 -4.39 -9.06 0.53
N ALA A 213 -4.49 -8.22 1.55
CA ALA A 213 -3.66 -7.04 1.69
C ALA A 213 -2.61 -7.31 2.77
N PHE A 214 -1.34 -7.05 2.48
CA PHE A 214 -0.26 -7.31 3.43
C PHE A 214 0.73 -6.16 3.45
N GLU A 215 1.12 -5.78 4.67
CA GLU A 215 2.19 -4.81 4.91
C GLU A 215 3.50 -5.58 5.09
N TYR A 216 4.58 -5.07 4.50
CA TYR A 216 5.88 -5.72 4.52
C TYR A 216 7.03 -4.74 4.71
N ILE A 217 8.20 -5.31 4.99
CA ILE A 217 9.49 -4.65 4.89
C ILE A 217 10.30 -5.33 3.78
N CYS A 218 10.81 -4.53 2.86
CA CYS A 218 11.85 -4.92 1.92
C CYS A 218 13.19 -4.38 2.43
N ASP A 219 14.13 -5.26 2.77
CA ASP A 219 15.48 -4.89 3.21
C ASP A 219 16.58 -5.63 2.44
N ARG A 220 16.20 -6.39 1.42
CA ARG A 220 17.09 -7.01 0.46
C ARG A 220 16.38 -7.12 -0.87
N TRP A 221 17.10 -6.87 -1.95
CA TRP A 221 16.63 -7.11 -3.30
C TRP A 221 17.77 -7.71 -4.11
N GLY A 222 17.58 -8.97 -4.46
CA GLY A 222 18.61 -9.75 -5.09
C GLY A 222 19.84 -9.93 -4.20
N ASP A 223 21.01 -9.59 -4.74
CA ASP A 223 22.28 -9.59 -4.01
C ASP A 223 22.54 -8.29 -3.21
N ALA A 224 21.64 -7.30 -3.30
CA ALA A 224 21.79 -6.01 -2.62
C ALA A 224 21.06 -5.97 -1.27
N ASP A 225 21.79 -5.62 -0.21
CA ASP A 225 21.20 -5.22 1.07
C ASP A 225 20.66 -3.78 0.95
N LEU A 226 19.41 -3.59 1.38
CA LEU A 226 18.73 -2.30 1.37
C LEU A 226 18.52 -1.80 2.80
N PRO A 227 18.44 -0.47 3.02
CA PRO A 227 17.80 0.01 4.25
C PRO A 227 16.38 -0.58 4.33
N PRO A 228 15.87 -0.95 5.52
CA PRO A 228 14.51 -1.44 5.67
C PRO A 228 13.46 -0.45 5.16
N GLN A 229 12.68 -0.86 4.16
CA GLN A 229 11.70 -0.02 3.48
C GLN A 229 10.30 -0.63 3.61
N PRO A 230 9.31 0.12 4.13
CA PRO A 230 7.95 -0.37 4.27
C PRO A 230 7.18 -0.30 2.95
N GLY A 231 6.33 -1.29 2.72
CA GLY A 231 5.35 -1.27 1.64
C GLY A 231 4.05 -1.98 2.02
N LEU A 232 3.07 -1.85 1.13
CA LEU A 232 1.80 -2.57 1.20
C LEU A 232 1.47 -3.11 -0.18
N ALA A 233 1.05 -4.37 -0.24
CA ALA A 233 0.56 -5.01 -1.45
C ALA A 233 -0.87 -5.49 -1.26
N VAL A 234 -1.67 -5.43 -2.32
CA VAL A 234 -2.99 -6.08 -2.37
C VAL A 234 -3.07 -7.01 -3.56
N CYS A 235 -3.40 -8.28 -3.28
CA CYS A 235 -3.63 -9.31 -4.28
C CYS A 235 -5.12 -9.70 -4.29
N THR A 236 -5.75 -9.66 -5.47
CA THR A 236 -7.15 -10.11 -5.70
C THR A 236 -7.14 -11.43 -6.46
N ARG A 237 -7.94 -12.41 -6.01
CA ARG A 237 -8.13 -13.68 -6.73
C ARG A 237 -9.17 -13.55 -7.85
N GLY A 238 -8.94 -14.28 -8.93
CA GLY A 238 -9.93 -14.56 -9.98
C GLY A 238 -10.86 -15.72 -9.61
N GLY A 239 -11.83 -16.00 -10.49
CA GLY A 239 -12.75 -17.13 -10.30
C GLY A 239 -12.09 -18.51 -10.40
N ASP A 240 -10.87 -18.57 -10.93
CA ASP A 240 -9.99 -19.74 -11.02
C ASP A 240 -9.13 -19.95 -9.76
N GLY A 241 -9.19 -19.03 -8.79
CA GLY A 241 -8.38 -19.06 -7.58
C GLY A 241 -6.93 -18.57 -7.76
N LEU A 242 -6.56 -18.13 -8.97
CA LEU A 242 -5.25 -17.52 -9.25
C LEU A 242 -5.30 -16.01 -9.02
N ILE A 243 -4.14 -15.36 -9.00
CA ILE A 243 -4.05 -13.90 -8.85
C ILE A 243 -4.55 -13.24 -10.14
N LEU A 244 -5.66 -12.51 -10.03
CA LEU A 244 -6.19 -11.65 -11.09
C LEU A 244 -5.47 -10.30 -11.09
N SER A 245 -5.11 -9.79 -9.90
CA SER A 245 -4.37 -8.54 -9.82
C SER A 245 -3.49 -8.46 -8.58
N ALA A 246 -2.27 -7.97 -8.74
CA ALA A 246 -1.36 -7.57 -7.69
C ALA A 246 -1.08 -6.07 -7.81
N ARG A 247 -1.27 -5.32 -6.72
CA ARG A 247 -1.17 -3.85 -6.68
C ARG A 247 -0.24 -3.43 -5.56
N MET A 248 0.90 -2.83 -5.89
CA MET A 248 1.90 -2.39 -4.92
C MET A 248 1.69 -0.93 -4.52
N TYR A 249 1.86 -0.62 -3.24
CA TYR A 249 1.75 0.69 -2.63
C TYR A 249 2.96 0.88 -1.72
N ASP A 250 4.07 1.30 -2.31
CA ASP A 250 5.31 1.50 -1.58
C ASP A 250 6.13 2.63 -2.22
N ASP A 251 7.28 2.92 -1.62
CA ASP A 251 8.28 3.79 -2.23
C ASP A 251 9.66 3.12 -2.15
N VAL A 252 9.68 1.80 -2.41
CA VAL A 252 10.89 0.98 -2.33
C VAL A 252 11.84 1.39 -3.45
N GLU A 253 13.01 1.89 -3.06
CA GLU A 253 14.16 2.10 -3.92
C GLU A 253 14.94 0.78 -4.03
N GLY A 254 14.84 0.15 -5.19
CA GLY A 254 15.55 -1.08 -5.54
C GLY A 254 16.84 -0.83 -6.35
N PRO A 255 17.68 -1.87 -6.55
CA PRO A 255 18.89 -1.77 -7.36
C PRO A 255 18.62 -1.76 -8.88
N VAL A 256 17.38 -1.98 -9.28
CA VAL A 256 16.88 -2.00 -10.66
C VAL A 256 15.69 -1.04 -10.77
N GLU A 257 15.58 -0.34 -11.90
CA GLU A 257 14.46 0.56 -12.21
C GLU A 257 13.38 -0.12 -13.05
#